data_AF-A0A2W4IJR6-F1
#
_entry.id   AF-A0A2W4IJR6-F1
#
_cell.length_a   1.000
_cell.length_b   1.000
_cell.length_c   1.000
_cell.angle_alpha   90.00
_cell.angle_beta   90.00
_cell.angle_gamma   90.00
#
_symmetry.space_group_name_H-M   'P 1'
#
loop_
_entity.id
_entity.type
_entity.pdbx_description
1 polymer ?
#
loop_
_entity_poly.entity_id
_entity_poly.type
_entity_poly.pdbx_seq_one_letter_code
_entity_poly.pdbx_strand_id
1 'polypeptide(L)'
;MKLFFFDTETTGVNPNKDRIIQFGAIYGEYDLYTEEFQELERINQYINIKGEIPYGASQVHGIYKRDLEGYGYIEDYIDEFLLYMGKADYVIGHNVEFDKNMIIAEAKRLEHTFDFGRVKWVDTMKPTTEFVNGKGGRRPKLIHLHEKLFGRGFDGAHDAMADIVATKDCFLALKKYGFFEEVFSLPLREDSPSFEEQKVEENKERYDAVYDFKNGYARVRIGEKRGFINEKREEICKIKYDGVGYFKNGYARVRIGEKRGFINEKREEICKIKYDGVGYFENGYARVKIGEKQGFINEQGEEVSEIKYDEIKYDENEYDENEYEMYGFSIFQDGYAMVRIGEKRGFINEQGEEICEIKYDEIEYNGVWYFKNGYARVRIGEKRGFINERGEEVCEIKYDGVWDFENGYAGVRIGEKRGF
;
A
#
# COMPACT_ATOMS: atom_id res chain seq x y z
N MET A 1 26.35 2.61 7.93
CA MET A 1 25.81 2.95 9.27
C MET A 1 24.33 3.19 9.13
N LYS A 2 23.49 2.66 10.02
CA LYS A 2 22.03 2.79 9.97
C LYS A 2 21.56 3.94 10.86
N LEU A 3 20.85 4.89 10.26
CA LEU A 3 20.36 6.09 10.94
C LEU A 3 18.83 6.09 10.94
N PHE A 4 18.25 6.50 12.06
CA PHE A 4 16.81 6.67 12.23
C PHE A 4 16.52 8.09 12.71
N PHE A 5 15.99 8.93 11.84
CA PHE A 5 15.57 10.28 12.18
C PHE A 5 14.13 10.24 12.67
N PHE A 6 13.83 10.88 13.80
CA PHE A 6 12.58 10.71 14.54
C PHE A 6 12.06 12.04 15.07
N ASP A 7 10.77 12.27 14.92
CA ASP A 7 10.04 13.39 15.52
C ASP A 7 8.60 12.98 15.84
N THR A 8 8.01 13.59 16.88
CA THR A 8 6.63 13.34 17.33
C THR A 8 5.80 14.60 17.45
N GLU A 9 4.56 14.53 16.98
CA GLU A 9 3.52 15.47 17.37
C GLU A 9 2.64 14.87 18.45
N THR A 10 2.31 15.69 19.45
CA THR A 10 1.74 15.21 20.71
C THR A 10 0.63 16.11 21.21
N THR A 11 -0.26 15.57 22.04
CA THR A 11 -1.32 16.39 22.66
C THR A 11 -0.80 17.34 23.74
N GLY A 12 0.48 17.28 24.09
CA GLY A 12 1.10 18.06 25.14
C GLY A 12 2.46 17.48 25.55
N VAL A 13 3.10 18.08 26.55
CA VAL A 13 4.51 17.83 26.87
C VAL A 13 4.76 16.82 28.00
N ASN A 14 3.72 16.25 28.61
CA ASN A 14 3.84 15.36 29.76
C ASN A 14 3.64 13.89 29.34
N PRO A 15 4.70 13.06 29.27
CA PRO A 15 4.60 11.67 28.84
C PRO A 15 3.69 10.79 29.70
N ASN A 16 3.36 11.17 30.94
CA ASN A 16 2.44 10.39 31.76
C ASN A 16 0.97 10.59 31.37
N LYS A 17 0.64 11.73 30.75
CA LYS A 17 -0.74 12.15 30.46
C LYS A 17 -0.99 12.27 28.96
N ASP A 18 -0.08 12.93 28.26
CA ASP A 18 -0.23 13.31 26.88
C ASP A 18 0.10 12.13 25.96
N ARG A 19 -0.47 12.18 24.76
CA ARG A 19 -0.46 11.10 23.77
C ARG A 19 0.26 11.54 22.51
N ILE A 20 0.90 10.59 21.85
CA ILE A 20 1.41 10.82 20.50
C ILE A 20 0.23 10.77 19.52
N ILE A 21 0.18 11.73 18.60
CA ILE A 21 -0.84 11.87 17.55
C ILE A 21 -0.24 11.83 16.14
N GLN A 22 1.07 11.99 16.04
CA GLN A 22 1.83 11.65 14.83
C GLN A 22 3.23 11.21 15.25
N PHE A 23 3.78 10.19 14.61
CA PHE A 23 5.23 10.04 14.53
C PHE A 23 5.65 10.01 13.08
N GLY A 24 6.66 10.81 12.78
CA GLY A 24 7.40 10.68 11.55
C GLY A 24 8.71 9.94 11.83
N ALA A 25 9.19 9.21 10.82
CA ALA A 25 10.58 8.80 10.79
C ALA A 25 11.14 8.65 9.38
N ILE A 26 12.45 8.83 9.26
CA ILE A 26 13.22 8.42 8.09
C ILE A 26 14.28 7.43 8.57
N TYR A 27 14.23 6.20 8.06
CA TYR A 27 15.24 5.18 8.29
C TYR A 27 16.06 4.99 7.01
N GLY A 28 17.37 4.88 7.16
CA GLY A 28 18.24 4.67 6.01
C GLY A 28 19.68 4.35 6.38
N GLU A 29 20.47 4.13 5.34
CA GLU A 29 21.89 3.80 5.44
C GLU A 29 22.74 5.00 5.01
N TYR A 30 23.66 5.39 5.88
CA TYR A 30 24.71 6.36 5.59
C TYR A 30 26.00 5.61 5.26
N ASP A 31 26.53 5.86 4.06
CA ASP A 31 27.81 5.35 3.61
C ASP A 31 28.92 6.30 4.11
N LEU A 32 29.84 5.77 4.93
CA LEU A 32 30.92 6.55 5.53
C LEU A 32 31.99 6.96 4.49
N TYR A 33 32.10 6.25 3.37
CA TYR A 33 33.05 6.50 2.29
C TYR A 33 32.52 7.51 1.28
N THR A 34 31.29 7.31 0.79
CA THR A 34 30.69 8.22 -0.20
C THR A 34 30.07 9.46 0.45
N GLU A 35 29.84 9.41 1.77
CA GLU A 35 29.11 10.43 2.53
C GLU A 35 27.65 10.61 2.10
N GLU A 36 27.10 9.62 1.39
CA GLU A 36 25.73 9.64 0.91
C GLU A 36 24.80 8.93 1.90
N PHE A 37 23.61 9.50 2.06
CA PHE A 37 22.52 8.87 2.81
C PHE A 37 21.51 8.29 1.82
N GLN A 38 21.35 6.97 1.86
CA GLN A 38 20.28 6.27 1.16
C GLN A 38 19.10 6.07 2.10
N GLU A 39 17.99 6.70 1.78
CA GLU A 39 16.72 6.45 2.45
C GLU A 39 16.20 5.05 2.10
N LEU A 40 15.81 4.29 3.12
CA LEU A 40 15.26 2.94 2.96
C LEU A 40 13.78 2.87 3.37
N GLU A 41 13.36 3.66 4.35
CA GLU A 41 11.96 3.69 4.79
C GLU A 41 11.50 5.10 5.22
N ARG A 42 10.30 5.43 4.74
CA ARG A 42 9.44 6.61 4.95
C ARG A 42 8.28 6.40 5.92
N ILE A 43 8.39 6.68 7.22
CA ILE A 43 7.23 6.58 8.14
C ILE A 43 6.57 7.95 8.34
N ASN A 44 5.29 8.07 7.99
CA ASN A 44 4.45 9.23 8.30
C ASN A 44 3.09 8.79 8.84
N GLN A 45 2.99 8.54 10.15
CA GLN A 45 1.80 7.92 10.71
C GLN A 45 1.05 8.86 11.63
N TYR A 46 -0.18 9.21 11.24
CA TYR A 46 -1.16 9.87 12.10
C TYR A 46 -1.86 8.84 12.99
N ILE A 47 -2.08 9.19 14.25
CA ILE A 47 -2.53 8.25 15.27
C ILE A 47 -3.73 8.84 16.00
N ASN A 48 -4.84 8.12 15.95
CA ASN A 48 -6.03 8.50 16.65
C ASN A 48 -5.88 8.25 18.17
N ILE A 49 -6.65 9.00 18.95
CA ILE A 49 -6.64 8.95 20.42
C ILE A 49 -8.06 8.89 20.95
N LYS A 50 -8.28 8.33 22.14
CA LYS A 50 -9.64 8.30 22.74
C LYS A 50 -10.08 9.65 23.31
N GLY A 51 -9.14 10.58 23.52
CA GLY A 51 -9.38 11.90 24.12
C GLY A 51 -9.40 13.06 23.12
N GLU A 52 -9.42 14.27 23.66
CA GLU A 52 -9.30 15.51 22.90
C GLU A 52 -7.84 15.92 22.72
N ILE A 53 -7.57 16.64 21.63
CA ILE A 53 -6.31 17.36 21.43
C ILE A 53 -6.51 18.78 21.99
N PRO A 54 -5.74 19.21 23.00
CA PRO A 54 -5.82 20.58 23.50
C PRO A 54 -5.59 21.58 22.38
N TYR A 55 -6.43 22.61 22.30
CA TYR A 55 -6.34 23.63 21.24
C TYR A 55 -4.94 24.26 21.13
N GLY A 56 -4.26 24.46 22.27
CA GLY A 56 -2.88 24.97 22.29
C GLY A 56 -1.87 24.06 21.57
N ALA A 57 -2.03 22.73 21.64
CA ALA A 57 -1.20 21.79 20.89
C ALA A 57 -1.52 21.89 19.39
N SER A 58 -2.81 21.87 19.00
CA SER A 58 -3.23 22.03 17.61
C SER A 58 -2.76 23.35 16.96
N GLN A 59 -2.55 24.41 17.73
CA GLN A 59 -1.98 25.67 17.22
C GLN A 59 -0.48 25.60 16.92
N VAL A 60 0.23 24.63 17.51
CA VAL A 60 1.64 24.40 17.22
C VAL A 60 1.77 23.58 15.95
N HIS A 61 1.15 22.40 15.92
CA HIS A 61 1.40 21.38 14.89
C HIS A 61 0.31 21.26 13.81
N GLY A 62 -0.77 22.03 13.92
CA GLY A 62 -1.83 22.08 12.91
C GLY A 62 -2.76 20.87 12.83
N ILE A 63 -2.58 19.85 13.69
CA ILE A 63 -3.41 18.63 13.72
C ILE A 63 -4.57 18.83 14.69
N TYR A 64 -5.79 18.63 14.18
CA TYR A 64 -7.03 18.68 14.93
C TYR A 64 -7.63 17.28 15.06
N LYS A 65 -8.52 17.12 16.03
CA LYS A 65 -9.16 15.83 16.32
C LYS A 65 -9.84 15.21 15.08
N ARG A 66 -10.47 16.04 14.26
CA ARG A 66 -11.13 15.64 13.00
C ARG A 66 -10.14 15.08 11.96
N ASP A 67 -8.88 15.53 11.97
CA ASP A 67 -7.88 15.13 10.99
C ASP A 67 -7.38 13.70 11.27
N LEU A 68 -7.68 13.20 12.48
CA LEU A 68 -7.36 11.83 12.90
C LEU A 68 -8.53 10.86 12.72
N GLU A 69 -9.68 11.31 12.18
CA GLU A 69 -10.80 10.43 11.86
C GLU A 69 -10.41 9.44 10.76
N GLY A 70 -10.64 8.15 10.99
CA GLY A 70 -10.27 7.08 10.05
C GLY A 70 -8.88 6.47 10.28
N TYR A 71 -8.02 7.11 11.09
CA TYR A 71 -6.75 6.51 11.53
C TYR A 71 -6.95 5.57 12.72
N GLY A 72 -6.05 4.57 12.82
CA GLY A 72 -5.97 3.63 13.94
C GLY A 72 -5.36 4.26 15.19
N TYR A 73 -5.18 3.46 16.23
CA TYR A 73 -4.60 3.88 17.51
C TYR A 73 -3.13 3.47 17.61
N ILE A 74 -2.46 3.90 18.69
CA ILE A 74 -1.03 3.66 18.92
C ILE A 74 -0.65 2.17 18.84
N GLU A 75 -1.53 1.29 19.34
CA GLU A 75 -1.35 -0.16 19.33
C GLU A 75 -1.28 -0.77 17.93
N ASP A 76 -1.83 -0.09 16.92
CA ASP A 76 -1.82 -0.59 15.53
C ASP A 76 -0.46 -0.34 14.84
N TYR A 77 0.35 0.60 15.36
CA TYR A 77 1.52 1.13 14.66
C TYR A 77 2.84 1.01 15.43
N ILE A 78 2.80 0.94 16.76
CA ILE A 78 4.00 1.05 17.60
C ILE A 78 5.02 -0.08 17.33
N ASP A 79 4.57 -1.30 17.02
CA ASP A 79 5.44 -2.46 16.84
C ASP A 79 6.32 -2.35 15.57
N GLU A 80 5.75 -1.81 14.50
CA GLU A 80 6.48 -1.53 13.26
C GLU A 80 7.45 -0.36 13.45
N PHE A 81 6.99 0.68 14.14
CA PHE A 81 7.82 1.84 14.43
C PHE A 81 9.06 1.48 15.27
N LEU A 82 8.86 0.73 16.37
CA LEU A 82 9.94 0.28 17.24
C LEU A 82 10.88 -0.71 16.55
N LEU A 83 10.37 -1.53 15.61
CA LEU A 83 11.24 -2.37 14.79
C LEU A 83 12.28 -1.51 14.06
N TYR A 84 11.83 -0.54 13.25
CA TYR A 84 12.75 0.25 12.43
C TYR A 84 13.70 1.06 13.31
N MET A 85 13.20 1.64 14.42
CA MET A 85 14.03 2.33 15.39
C MET A 85 15.18 1.45 15.86
N GLY A 86 14.92 0.19 16.21
CA GLY A 86 15.96 -0.66 16.75
C GLY A 86 16.78 -1.45 15.74
N LYS A 87 16.49 -1.33 14.44
CA LYS A 87 17.44 -1.68 13.37
C LYS A 87 18.56 -0.64 13.24
N ALA A 88 18.36 0.57 13.76
CA ALA A 88 19.32 1.66 13.64
C ALA A 88 20.46 1.58 14.66
N ASP A 89 21.63 2.08 14.26
CA ASP A 89 22.75 2.30 15.16
C ASP A 89 22.51 3.57 15.99
N TYR A 90 21.95 4.58 15.34
CA TYR A 90 21.65 5.89 15.91
C TYR A 90 20.23 6.33 15.65
N VAL A 91 19.55 6.77 16.72
CA VAL A 91 18.29 7.50 16.67
C VAL A 91 18.60 8.97 16.86
N ILE A 92 18.23 9.78 15.87
CA ILE A 92 18.60 11.19 15.77
C ILE A 92 17.33 12.04 15.77
N GLY A 93 17.34 13.12 16.52
CA GLY A 93 16.25 14.10 16.53
C GLY A 93 16.75 15.48 16.96
N HIS A 94 15.90 16.48 16.82
CA HIS A 94 16.16 17.82 17.35
C HIS A 94 15.40 17.99 18.66
N ASN A 95 16.09 18.01 19.81
CA ASN A 95 15.46 17.82 21.12
C ASN A 95 14.90 16.41 21.35
N VAL A 96 15.54 15.39 20.76
CA VAL A 96 15.10 13.98 20.72
C VAL A 96 14.79 13.36 22.10
N GLU A 97 15.31 13.93 23.18
CA GLU A 97 14.99 13.48 24.54
C GLU A 97 13.48 13.63 24.84
N PHE A 98 12.83 14.63 24.25
CA PHE A 98 11.37 14.78 24.35
C PHE A 98 10.65 13.60 23.71
N ASP A 99 10.92 13.36 22.42
CA ASP A 99 10.29 12.31 21.62
C ASP A 99 10.55 10.92 22.20
N LYS A 100 11.79 10.69 22.64
CA LYS A 100 12.20 9.49 23.38
C LYS A 100 11.31 9.23 24.59
N ASN A 101 11.07 10.25 25.41
CA ASN A 101 10.25 10.08 26.62
C ASN A 101 8.78 9.82 26.27
N MET A 102 8.27 10.43 25.19
CA MET A 102 6.91 10.18 24.71
C MET A 102 6.74 8.74 24.20
N ILE A 103 7.65 8.25 23.36
CA ILE A 103 7.54 6.88 22.82
C ILE A 103 7.78 5.81 23.89
N ILE A 104 8.69 6.04 24.85
CA ILE A 104 8.86 5.16 26.02
C ILE A 104 7.56 5.06 26.82
N ALA A 105 6.86 6.18 26.99
CA ALA A 105 5.59 6.18 27.72
C ALA A 105 4.49 5.42 26.97
N GLU A 106 4.36 5.59 25.66
CA GLU A 106 3.41 4.80 24.86
C GLU A 106 3.75 3.30 24.90
N ALA A 107 5.02 2.94 24.70
CA ALA A 107 5.47 1.55 24.79
C ALA A 107 5.16 0.93 26.16
N LYS A 108 5.39 1.68 27.25
CA LYS A 108 5.07 1.24 28.61
C LYS A 108 3.56 1.04 28.84
N ARG A 109 2.71 1.90 28.28
CA ARG A 109 1.24 1.77 28.38
C ARG A 109 0.73 0.51 27.68
N LEU A 110 1.43 0.05 26.65
CA LEU A 110 1.13 -1.15 25.88
C LEU A 110 1.89 -2.40 26.37
N GLU A 111 2.60 -2.30 27.51
CA GLU A 111 3.41 -3.39 28.06
C GLU A 111 4.50 -3.92 27.09
N HIS A 112 4.97 -3.07 26.18
CA HIS A 112 5.97 -3.45 25.18
C HIS A 112 7.36 -3.63 25.83
N THR A 113 8.10 -4.65 25.39
CA THR A 113 9.40 -5.06 25.96
C THR A 113 10.63 -4.50 25.22
N PHE A 114 10.47 -3.38 24.51
CA PHE A 114 11.56 -2.83 23.68
C PHE A 114 12.66 -2.26 24.56
N ASP A 115 13.91 -2.69 24.32
CA ASP A 115 15.08 -2.13 24.99
C ASP A 115 15.53 -0.83 24.30
N PHE A 116 15.09 0.31 24.81
CA PHE A 116 15.50 1.64 24.32
C PHE A 116 16.98 1.96 24.59
N GLY A 117 17.68 1.17 25.40
CA GLY A 117 19.13 1.26 25.62
C GLY A 117 19.95 0.63 24.50
N ARG A 118 19.33 -0.18 23.62
CA ARG A 118 20.01 -0.86 22.51
C ARG A 118 20.44 0.07 21.38
N VAL A 119 19.80 1.23 21.27
CA VAL A 119 20.06 2.26 20.25
C VAL A 119 20.74 3.46 20.87
N LYS A 120 21.64 4.12 20.12
CA LYS A 120 22.31 5.33 20.58
C LYS A 120 21.49 6.56 20.19
N TRP A 121 21.22 7.44 21.14
CA TRP A 121 20.42 8.64 20.92
C TRP A 121 21.32 9.85 20.66
N VAL A 122 21.03 10.60 19.61
CA VAL A 122 21.77 11.80 19.22
C VAL A 122 20.83 12.99 19.15
N ASP A 123 21.06 13.97 20.02
CA ASP A 123 20.32 15.23 20.07
C ASP A 123 21.08 16.30 19.28
N THR A 124 20.49 16.82 18.21
CA THR A 124 21.12 17.88 17.41
C THR A 124 20.99 19.28 18.01
N MET A 125 20.12 19.50 18.98
CA MET A 125 19.82 20.82 19.54
C MET A 125 20.86 21.27 20.58
N LYS A 126 21.18 20.41 21.55
CA LYS A 126 22.10 20.79 22.66
C LYS A 126 23.52 21.08 22.16
N PRO A 127 24.17 20.21 21.36
CA PRO A 127 25.55 20.44 20.92
C PRO A 127 25.68 21.69 20.04
N THR A 128 24.66 22.00 19.25
CA THR A 128 24.68 23.14 18.31
C THR A 128 24.31 24.48 18.95
N THR A 129 24.03 24.51 20.26
CA THR A 129 23.54 25.73 20.93
C THR A 129 24.53 26.90 20.82
N GLU A 130 25.81 26.67 21.12
CA GLU A 130 26.84 27.72 21.00
C GLU A 130 27.13 28.08 19.54
N PHE A 131 27.05 27.10 18.64
CA PHE A 131 27.24 27.32 17.20
C PHE A 131 26.16 28.24 16.59
N VAL A 132 24.90 28.05 16.99
CA VAL A 132 23.77 28.84 16.47
C VAL A 132 23.64 30.17 17.21
N ASN A 133 23.61 30.13 18.56
CA ASN A 133 23.22 31.28 19.40
C ASN A 133 24.37 31.91 20.20
N GLY A 134 25.61 31.42 20.04
CA GLY A 134 26.76 31.88 20.79
C GLY A 134 26.81 31.35 22.23
N LYS A 135 27.92 31.64 22.92
CA LYS A 135 28.20 31.12 24.27
C LYS A 135 27.16 31.61 25.27
N GLY A 136 26.50 30.66 25.96
CA GLY A 136 25.42 30.96 26.90
C GLY A 136 24.07 31.28 26.25
N GLY A 137 23.95 31.10 24.93
CA GLY A 137 22.70 31.26 24.19
C GLY A 137 21.62 30.25 24.59
N ARG A 138 20.36 30.56 24.27
CA ARG A 138 19.25 29.60 24.43
C ARG A 138 19.41 28.45 23.45
N ARG A 139 18.81 27.30 23.75
CA ARG A 139 18.73 26.18 22.81
C ARG A 139 18.05 26.62 21.51
N PRO A 140 18.63 26.33 20.33
CA PRO A 140 18.09 26.78 19.06
C PRO A 140 16.79 26.02 18.74
N LYS A 141 15.91 26.66 17.96
CA LYS A 141 14.88 25.93 17.23
C LYS A 141 15.51 25.29 16.00
N LEU A 142 14.90 24.23 15.47
CA LEU A 142 15.40 23.55 14.27
C LEU A 142 15.53 24.52 13.09
N ILE A 143 14.56 25.42 12.88
CA ILE A 143 14.61 26.42 11.82
C ILE A 143 15.84 27.35 11.91
N HIS A 144 16.27 27.73 13.11
CA HIS A 144 17.46 28.56 13.28
C HIS A 144 18.76 27.78 13.03
N LEU A 145 18.78 26.49 13.37
CA LEU A 145 19.91 25.61 13.01
C LEU A 145 20.00 25.45 11.49
N HIS A 146 18.86 25.21 10.83
CA HIS A 146 18.78 25.11 9.38
C HIS A 146 19.21 26.41 8.69
N GLU A 147 18.74 27.57 9.15
CA GLU A 147 19.19 28.88 8.67
C GLU A 147 20.69 29.08 8.83
N LYS A 148 21.26 28.67 9.97
CA LYS A 148 22.70 28.78 10.24
C LYS A 148 23.53 27.93 9.28
N LEU A 149 23.05 26.73 8.92
CA LEU A 149 23.77 25.78 8.08
C LEU A 149 23.59 26.06 6.58
N PHE A 150 22.41 26.50 6.16
CA PHE A 150 22.01 26.59 4.74
C PHE A 150 21.70 28.01 4.27
N GLY A 151 21.70 29.01 5.16
CA GLY A 151 21.38 30.40 4.83
C GLY A 151 19.90 30.68 4.54
N ARG A 152 19.03 29.70 4.81
CA ARG A 152 17.57 29.76 4.61
C ARG A 152 16.83 28.94 5.66
N GLY A 153 15.60 29.31 5.98
CA GLY A 153 14.68 28.44 6.72
C GLY A 153 14.17 27.27 5.86
N PHE A 154 13.15 26.57 6.37
CA PHE A 154 12.41 25.55 5.63
C PHE A 154 10.91 25.74 5.87
N ASP A 155 10.10 25.34 4.89
CA ASP A 155 8.64 25.44 4.94
C ASP A 155 8.05 24.30 5.78
N GLY A 156 6.92 24.54 6.43
CA GLY A 156 6.21 23.50 7.20
C GLY A 156 6.82 23.17 8.56
N ALA A 157 7.59 24.08 9.18
CA ALA A 157 8.05 23.87 10.56
C ALA A 157 6.87 23.55 11.50
N HIS A 158 7.03 22.56 12.38
CA HIS A 158 5.96 21.95 13.19
C HIS A 158 5.02 21.00 12.42
N ASP A 159 5.48 20.48 11.29
CA ASP A 159 5.01 19.23 10.70
C ASP A 159 6.11 18.19 10.90
N ALA A 160 5.77 17.02 11.47
CA ALA A 160 6.76 16.00 11.80
C ALA A 160 7.63 15.61 10.59
N MET A 161 7.07 15.57 9.38
CA MET A 161 7.85 15.17 8.20
C MET A 161 8.81 16.27 7.75
N ALA A 162 8.36 17.53 7.74
CA ALA A 162 9.23 18.66 7.44
C ALA A 162 10.37 18.77 8.46
N ASP A 163 10.07 18.61 9.74
CA ASP A 163 11.04 18.68 10.83
C ASP A 163 12.04 17.51 10.78
N ILE A 164 11.63 16.32 10.35
CA ILE A 164 12.55 15.18 10.17
C ILE A 164 13.48 15.38 8.98
N VAL A 165 12.96 15.85 7.84
CA VAL A 165 13.80 16.14 6.66
C VAL A 165 14.82 17.23 7.02
N ALA A 166 14.39 18.31 7.66
CA ALA A 166 15.29 19.36 8.10
C ALA A 166 16.30 18.87 9.16
N THR A 167 15.89 18.01 10.09
CA THR A 167 16.79 17.41 11.09
C THR A 167 17.84 16.52 10.44
N LYS A 168 17.46 15.69 9.47
CA LYS A 168 18.38 14.86 8.68
C LYS A 168 19.40 15.72 7.97
N ASP A 169 18.94 16.72 7.22
CA ASP A 169 19.82 17.59 6.44
C ASP A 169 20.78 18.36 7.35
N CYS A 170 20.29 18.89 8.48
CA CYS A 170 21.12 19.55 9.49
C CYS A 170 22.18 18.59 10.07
N PHE A 171 21.78 17.38 10.48
CA PHE A 171 22.68 16.39 11.07
C PHE A 171 23.81 16.02 10.11
N LEU A 172 23.49 15.75 8.84
CA LEU A 172 24.50 15.42 7.82
C LEU A 172 25.41 16.62 7.52
N ALA A 173 24.88 17.84 7.47
CA ALA A 173 25.67 19.05 7.24
C ALA A 173 26.61 19.38 8.41
N LEU A 174 26.21 19.07 9.65
CA LEU A 174 26.98 19.32 10.87
C LEU A 174 28.32 18.59 10.91
N LYS A 175 28.46 17.47 10.18
CA LYS A 175 29.73 16.77 9.96
C LYS A 175 30.83 17.71 9.47
N LYS A 176 30.52 18.61 8.52
CA LYS A 176 31.48 19.57 7.94
C LYS A 176 32.04 20.57 8.96
N TYR A 177 31.37 20.70 10.10
CA TYR A 177 31.75 21.60 11.18
C TYR A 177 32.37 20.85 12.36
N GLY A 178 32.71 19.56 12.21
CA GLY A 178 33.35 18.75 13.25
C GLY A 178 32.38 18.29 14.35
N PHE A 179 31.08 18.32 14.10
CA PHE A 179 30.09 17.76 15.04
C PHE A 179 29.93 16.26 14.82
N PHE A 180 29.69 15.55 15.93
CA PHE A 180 29.40 14.11 15.95
C PHE A 180 30.49 13.27 15.29
N GLU A 181 31.76 13.67 15.40
CA GLU A 181 32.89 12.91 14.85
C GLU A 181 32.87 11.46 15.35
N GLU A 182 32.48 11.21 16.60
CA GLU A 182 32.28 9.88 17.16
C GLU A 182 31.21 9.03 16.44
N VAL A 183 30.22 9.69 15.81
CA VAL A 183 29.21 9.03 14.99
C VAL A 183 29.76 8.72 13.60
N PHE A 184 30.60 9.60 13.05
CA PHE A 184 31.13 9.50 11.68
C PHE A 184 32.51 8.84 11.56
N SER A 185 33.16 8.44 12.67
CA SER A 185 34.56 7.98 12.69
C SER A 185 34.75 6.46 12.77
N LEU A 186 33.71 5.68 13.04
CA LEU A 186 33.79 4.21 13.08
C LEU A 186 32.46 3.59 12.61
N PRO A 187 32.47 2.50 11.81
CA PRO A 187 31.30 1.64 11.72
C PRO A 187 31.10 1.01 13.11
N LEU A 188 30.08 1.49 13.83
CA LEU A 188 29.69 0.88 15.09
C LEU A 188 28.71 -0.26 14.80
N ARG A 189 28.91 -1.36 15.53
CA ARG A 189 28.52 -2.76 15.25
C ARG A 189 29.35 -3.43 14.14
N GLU A 190 30.39 -4.16 14.55
CA GLU A 190 30.46 -5.55 14.06
C GLU A 190 29.24 -6.25 14.64
N ASP A 191 28.48 -6.93 13.79
CA ASP A 191 27.26 -7.66 14.14
C ASP A 191 27.49 -8.49 15.41
N SER A 192 27.14 -7.91 16.55
CA SER A 192 26.90 -8.66 17.77
C SER A 192 25.47 -9.16 17.64
N PRO A 193 25.25 -10.47 17.83
CA PRO A 193 23.96 -11.10 17.72
C PRO A 193 22.89 -10.20 18.33
N SER A 194 22.01 -9.62 17.50
CA SER A 194 20.89 -8.89 18.04
C SER A 194 20.08 -9.89 18.90
N PHE A 195 19.17 -9.39 19.73
CA PHE A 195 18.17 -10.25 20.38
C PHE A 195 17.42 -11.15 19.35
N GLU A 196 17.53 -10.84 18.05
CA GLU A 196 17.11 -11.68 16.93
C GLU A 196 18.08 -12.82 16.64
N GLU A 197 19.40 -12.77 16.79
CA GLU A 197 20.25 -13.95 16.46
C GLU A 197 20.04 -15.13 17.42
N GLN A 198 19.72 -14.89 18.71
CA GLN A 198 19.25 -15.98 19.58
C GLN A 198 17.86 -16.52 19.19
N LYS A 199 17.04 -15.74 18.47
CA LYS A 199 15.69 -16.12 18.01
C LYS A 199 15.65 -16.56 16.53
N VAL A 200 16.65 -16.20 15.75
CA VAL A 200 16.86 -16.45 14.31
C VAL A 200 17.62 -17.76 14.16
N GLU A 201 18.52 -18.11 15.08
CA GLU A 201 19.04 -19.47 15.19
C GLU A 201 17.92 -20.45 15.60
N GLU A 202 17.00 -20.06 16.49
CA GLU A 202 15.80 -20.86 16.82
C GLU A 202 14.77 -20.94 15.68
N ASN A 203 14.69 -19.93 14.79
CA ASN A 203 13.74 -19.93 13.65
C ASN A 203 14.31 -20.47 12.34
N LYS A 204 15.61 -20.75 12.27
CA LYS A 204 16.19 -21.51 11.14
C LYS A 204 15.73 -22.97 11.17
N GLU A 205 15.34 -23.47 12.34
CA GLU A 205 14.78 -24.82 12.53
C GLU A 205 13.24 -24.90 12.42
N ARG A 206 12.52 -23.77 12.39
CA ARG A 206 11.03 -23.76 12.39
C ARG A 206 10.40 -24.04 11.04
N TYR A 207 11.05 -23.66 9.95
CA TYR A 207 10.51 -23.77 8.59
C TYR A 207 11.39 -24.69 7.74
N ASP A 208 10.76 -25.67 7.09
CA ASP A 208 11.45 -26.55 6.14
C ASP A 208 12.01 -25.79 4.93
N ALA A 209 11.41 -24.63 4.58
CA ALA A 209 11.90 -23.75 3.53
C ALA A 209 11.40 -22.30 3.73
N VAL A 210 12.27 -21.35 3.39
CA VAL A 210 11.96 -19.92 3.28
C VAL A 210 12.40 -19.46 1.89
N TYR A 211 11.50 -18.85 1.13
CA TYR A 211 11.79 -18.32 -0.21
C TYR A 211 12.21 -16.85 -0.14
N ASP A 212 12.75 -16.31 -1.23
CA ASP A 212 13.18 -14.91 -1.29
C ASP A 212 12.05 -13.95 -0.92
N PHE A 213 12.45 -12.87 -0.25
CA PHE A 213 11.57 -11.75 0.04
C PHE A 213 11.24 -11.02 -1.26
N LYS A 214 9.95 -10.79 -1.50
CA LYS A 214 9.42 -9.94 -2.57
C LYS A 214 8.31 -9.07 -1.98
N ASN A 215 8.38 -7.76 -2.23
CA ASN A 215 7.44 -6.78 -1.71
C ASN A 215 7.28 -6.87 -0.18
N GLY A 216 8.38 -7.01 0.57
CA GLY A 216 8.38 -7.09 2.05
C GLY A 216 7.97 -8.45 2.64
N TYR A 217 7.65 -9.44 1.81
CA TYR A 217 7.14 -10.74 2.26
C TYR A 217 7.92 -11.92 1.67
N ALA A 218 8.20 -12.92 2.50
CA ALA A 218 8.70 -14.22 2.06
C ALA A 218 7.63 -15.29 2.23
N ARG A 219 7.59 -16.24 1.30
CA ARG A 219 6.79 -17.46 1.48
C ARG A 219 7.57 -18.43 2.37
N VAL A 220 6.87 -19.16 3.21
CA VAL A 220 7.44 -20.21 4.05
C VAL A 220 6.72 -21.53 3.89
N ARG A 221 7.39 -22.62 4.29
CA ARG A 221 6.83 -23.97 4.31
C ARG A 221 7.15 -24.68 5.63
N ILE A 222 6.14 -25.32 6.24
CA ILE A 222 6.27 -26.28 7.34
C ILE A 222 5.53 -27.55 6.92
N GLY A 223 6.25 -28.66 6.76
CA GLY A 223 5.73 -29.87 6.14
C GLY A 223 5.18 -29.57 4.74
N GLU A 224 3.90 -29.88 4.53
CA GLU A 224 3.18 -29.60 3.27
C GLU A 224 2.49 -28.23 3.27
N LYS A 225 2.41 -27.58 4.43
CA LYS A 225 1.70 -26.31 4.60
C LYS A 225 2.61 -25.13 4.33
N ARG A 226 2.00 -24.07 3.83
CA ARG A 226 2.64 -22.83 3.40
C ARG A 226 1.94 -21.64 4.03
N GLY A 227 2.70 -20.56 4.14
CA GLY A 227 2.22 -19.27 4.61
C GLY A 227 3.18 -18.19 4.17
N PHE A 228 3.07 -17.05 4.82
CA PHE A 228 3.93 -15.91 4.58
C PHE A 228 4.58 -15.49 5.88
N ILE A 229 5.81 -15.02 5.78
CA ILE A 229 6.50 -14.30 6.83
C ILE A 229 6.89 -12.91 6.33
N ASN A 230 6.96 -11.96 7.25
CA ASN A 230 7.58 -10.67 6.95
C ASN A 230 9.10 -10.76 7.11
N GLU A 231 9.81 -9.68 6.82
CA GLU A 231 11.28 -9.61 6.92
C GLU A 231 11.81 -9.96 8.32
N LYS A 232 10.96 -9.84 9.35
CA LYS A 232 11.25 -10.19 10.75
C LYS A 232 11.03 -11.68 11.04
N ARG A 233 10.69 -12.47 10.01
CA ARG A 233 10.29 -13.89 10.07
C ARG A 233 9.05 -14.19 10.91
N GLU A 234 8.22 -13.18 11.16
CA GLU A 234 6.93 -13.33 11.84
C GLU A 234 5.90 -13.90 10.86
N GLU A 235 5.17 -14.93 11.26
CA GLU A 235 4.07 -15.48 10.45
C GLU A 235 3.00 -14.40 10.22
N ILE A 236 2.84 -14.01 8.96
CA ILE A 236 1.82 -13.04 8.52
C ILE A 236 0.43 -13.66 8.58
N CYS A 237 0.37 -14.97 8.41
CA CYS A 237 -0.85 -15.75 8.50
C CYS A 237 -0.50 -17.12 9.06
N LYS A 238 -1.49 -17.78 9.70
CA LYS A 238 -1.32 -19.17 10.12
C LYS A 238 -0.85 -20.01 8.93
N ILE A 239 0.25 -20.74 9.10
CA ILE A 239 0.78 -21.64 8.08
C ILE A 239 -0.15 -22.86 7.97
N LYS A 240 -1.19 -22.71 7.15
CA LYS A 240 -2.26 -23.70 6.99
C LYS A 240 -2.63 -23.96 5.53
N TYR A 241 -2.06 -23.20 4.60
CA TYR A 241 -2.40 -23.26 3.19
C TYR A 241 -1.59 -24.34 2.47
N ASP A 242 -2.20 -25.04 1.52
CA ASP A 242 -1.50 -25.99 0.65
C ASP A 242 -0.76 -25.27 -0.50
N GLY A 243 -1.12 -24.01 -0.76
CA GLY A 243 -0.50 -23.17 -1.78
C GLY A 243 -0.65 -21.70 -1.46
N VAL A 244 0.38 -20.92 -1.76
CA VAL A 244 0.39 -19.46 -1.62
C VAL A 244 1.06 -18.82 -2.85
N GLY A 245 0.45 -17.77 -3.38
CA GLY A 245 0.97 -16.95 -4.48
C GLY A 245 1.93 -15.86 -3.99
N TYR A 246 2.26 -14.91 -4.86
CA TYR A 246 2.92 -13.66 -4.46
C TYR A 246 1.85 -12.59 -4.19
N PHE A 247 2.21 -11.59 -3.38
CA PHE A 247 1.43 -10.37 -3.26
C PHE A 247 1.53 -9.57 -4.56
N LYS A 248 0.38 -9.24 -5.14
CA LYS A 248 0.21 -8.31 -6.29
C LYS A 248 -0.94 -7.37 -5.92
N ASN A 249 -0.73 -6.06 -6.05
CA ASN A 249 -1.71 -5.02 -5.72
C ASN A 249 -2.28 -5.14 -4.29
N GLY A 250 -1.47 -5.53 -3.29
CA GLY A 250 -1.93 -5.69 -1.90
C GLY A 250 -2.60 -7.03 -1.56
N TYR A 251 -2.66 -7.97 -2.52
CA TYR A 251 -3.40 -9.23 -2.36
C TYR A 251 -2.57 -10.44 -2.75
N ALA A 252 -2.68 -11.51 -1.96
CA ALA A 252 -2.08 -12.81 -2.28
C ALA A 252 -3.13 -13.91 -2.38
N ARG A 253 -2.97 -14.77 -3.40
CA ARG A 253 -3.81 -15.96 -3.59
C ARG A 253 -3.39 -17.06 -2.62
N VAL A 254 -4.35 -17.71 -1.97
CA VAL A 254 -4.12 -18.85 -1.08
C VAL A 254 -4.97 -20.04 -1.49
N ARG A 255 -4.54 -21.26 -1.13
CA ARG A 255 -5.22 -22.52 -1.46
C ARG A 255 -5.29 -23.45 -0.26
N ILE A 256 -6.45 -24.05 -0.01
CA ILE A 256 -6.66 -25.19 0.92
C ILE A 256 -7.40 -26.28 0.15
N GLY A 257 -6.81 -27.47 0.07
CA GLY A 257 -7.22 -28.53 -0.83
C GLY A 257 -7.22 -28.05 -2.28
N GLU A 258 -8.37 -28.19 -2.93
CA GLU A 258 -8.61 -27.71 -4.29
C GLU A 258 -9.19 -26.29 -4.31
N LYS A 259 -9.60 -25.76 -3.15
CA LYS A 259 -10.26 -24.45 -3.04
C LYS A 259 -9.27 -23.32 -2.83
N ARG A 260 -9.58 -22.17 -3.39
CA ARG A 260 -8.76 -20.97 -3.46
C ARG A 260 -9.49 -19.77 -2.85
N GLY A 261 -8.72 -18.78 -2.43
CA GLY A 261 -9.20 -17.51 -1.88
C GLY A 261 -8.07 -16.49 -1.83
N PHE A 262 -8.27 -15.44 -1.05
CA PHE A 262 -7.34 -14.31 -0.96
C PHE A 262 -7.04 -13.95 0.49
N ILE A 263 -5.83 -13.43 0.69
CA ILE A 263 -5.44 -12.72 1.90
C ILE A 263 -4.96 -11.31 1.53
N ASN A 264 -5.17 -10.33 2.42
CA ASN A 264 -4.62 -8.99 2.30
C ASN A 264 -3.30 -8.85 3.09
N GLU A 265 -2.60 -7.74 2.89
CA GLU A 265 -1.38 -7.38 3.63
C GLU A 265 -1.64 -7.16 5.13
N LYS A 266 -2.88 -6.82 5.49
CA LYS A 266 -3.36 -6.66 6.87
C LYS A 266 -3.68 -7.97 7.59
N ARG A 267 -3.33 -9.12 6.99
CA ARG A 267 -3.35 -10.45 7.63
C ARG A 267 -4.75 -11.08 7.74
N GLU A 268 -5.67 -10.64 6.91
CA GLU A 268 -7.06 -11.10 6.92
C GLU A 268 -7.36 -11.95 5.69
N GLU A 269 -8.06 -13.08 5.91
CA GLU A 269 -8.74 -13.77 4.82
C GLU A 269 -9.89 -12.89 4.36
N ILE A 270 -9.76 -12.33 3.16
CA ILE A 270 -10.72 -11.38 2.61
C ILE A 270 -12.04 -12.09 2.28
N CYS A 271 -11.93 -13.36 1.87
CA CYS A 271 -13.08 -14.20 1.56
C CYS A 271 -12.87 -15.60 2.11
N LYS A 272 -13.97 -16.32 2.35
CA LYS A 272 -13.91 -17.76 2.60
C LYS A 272 -13.20 -18.46 1.43
N ILE A 273 -12.28 -19.38 1.75
CA ILE A 273 -11.55 -20.18 0.76
C ILE A 273 -12.49 -21.25 0.21
N LYS A 274 -13.25 -20.89 -0.84
CA LYS A 274 -14.33 -21.73 -1.40
C LYS A 274 -14.34 -21.84 -2.93
N TYR A 275 -13.50 -21.06 -3.62
CA TYR A 275 -13.52 -20.97 -5.08
C TYR A 275 -12.63 -22.04 -5.72
N ASP A 276 -13.05 -22.60 -6.85
CA ASP A 276 -12.23 -23.53 -7.65
C ASP A 276 -11.12 -22.79 -8.41
N GLY A 277 -11.36 -21.54 -8.78
CA GLY A 277 -10.40 -20.66 -9.47
C GLY A 277 -10.48 -19.24 -8.96
N VAL A 278 -9.34 -18.55 -8.88
CA VAL A 278 -9.28 -17.13 -8.56
C VAL A 278 -8.23 -16.42 -9.43
N GLY A 279 -8.61 -15.24 -9.94
CA GLY A 279 -7.74 -14.33 -10.68
C GLY A 279 -6.87 -13.45 -9.77
N TYR A 280 -6.29 -12.39 -10.32
CA TYR A 280 -5.66 -11.33 -9.54
C TYR A 280 -6.67 -10.19 -9.32
N PHE A 281 -6.42 -9.38 -8.29
CA PHE A 281 -7.11 -8.11 -8.10
C PHE A 281 -6.56 -7.07 -9.07
N GLU A 282 -7.44 -6.50 -9.89
CA GLU A 282 -7.14 -5.45 -10.86
C GLU A 282 -8.29 -4.43 -10.81
N ASN A 283 -7.96 -3.15 -10.61
CA ASN A 283 -8.92 -2.06 -10.40
C ASN A 283 -10.01 -2.36 -9.36
N GLY A 284 -9.64 -3.00 -8.25
CA GLY A 284 -10.55 -3.29 -7.14
C GLY A 284 -11.40 -4.56 -7.28
N TYR A 285 -11.25 -5.33 -8.36
CA TYR A 285 -12.04 -6.54 -8.60
C TYR A 285 -11.16 -7.75 -8.88
N ALA A 286 -11.62 -8.93 -8.45
CA ALA A 286 -10.99 -10.20 -8.78
C ALA A 286 -12.02 -11.22 -9.26
N ARG A 287 -11.67 -11.96 -10.33
CA ARG A 287 -12.51 -13.06 -10.84
C ARG A 287 -12.44 -14.28 -9.95
N VAL A 288 -13.58 -14.94 -9.79
CA VAL A 288 -13.72 -16.18 -9.02
C VAL A 288 -14.50 -17.22 -9.83
N LYS A 289 -14.19 -18.50 -9.64
CA LYS A 289 -14.82 -19.63 -10.34
C LYS A 289 -15.33 -20.66 -9.33
N ILE A 290 -16.54 -21.18 -9.53
CA ILE A 290 -17.11 -22.34 -8.82
C ILE A 290 -17.68 -23.31 -9.87
N GLY A 291 -17.21 -24.56 -9.87
CA GLY A 291 -17.49 -25.50 -10.95
C GLY A 291 -17.01 -24.91 -12.28
N GLU A 292 -17.86 -24.88 -13.30
CA GLU A 292 -17.58 -24.24 -14.58
C GLU A 292 -18.01 -22.76 -14.66
N LYS A 293 -18.62 -22.22 -13.59
CA LYS A 293 -19.20 -20.89 -13.59
C LYS A 293 -18.26 -19.85 -12.97
N GLN A 294 -18.32 -18.63 -13.49
CA GLN A 294 -17.50 -17.49 -13.12
C GLN A 294 -18.36 -16.36 -12.54
N GLY A 295 -17.73 -15.55 -11.71
CA GLY A 295 -18.21 -14.30 -11.14
C GLY A 295 -17.00 -13.46 -10.70
N PHE A 296 -17.24 -12.43 -9.91
CA PHE A 296 -16.17 -11.59 -9.37
C PHE A 296 -16.50 -11.09 -7.97
N ILE A 297 -15.45 -10.74 -7.24
CA ILE A 297 -15.50 -10.20 -5.90
C ILE A 297 -14.84 -8.81 -5.87
N ASN A 298 -15.26 -7.98 -4.92
CA ASN A 298 -14.59 -6.71 -4.61
C ASN A 298 -13.43 -6.92 -3.63
N GLU A 299 -12.72 -5.84 -3.32
CA GLU A 299 -11.60 -5.80 -2.35
C GLU A 299 -11.98 -6.20 -0.93
N GLN A 300 -13.26 -6.11 -0.58
CA GLN A 300 -13.83 -6.56 0.69
C GLN A 300 -14.16 -8.06 0.67
N GLY A 301 -13.98 -8.74 -0.48
CA GLY A 301 -14.24 -10.17 -0.66
C GLY A 301 -15.69 -10.52 -0.87
N GLU A 302 -16.54 -9.52 -1.06
CA GLU A 302 -17.97 -9.67 -1.32
C GLU A 302 -18.16 -10.06 -2.78
N GLU A 303 -19.04 -11.05 -3.02
CA GLU A 303 -19.47 -11.40 -4.37
C GLU A 303 -20.30 -10.27 -4.93
N VAL A 304 -19.76 -9.58 -5.94
CA VAL A 304 -20.44 -8.44 -6.58
C VAL A 304 -21.45 -8.93 -7.62
N SER A 305 -21.23 -10.13 -8.17
CA SER A 305 -22.19 -10.80 -9.04
C SER A 305 -22.45 -12.23 -8.62
N GLU A 306 -23.61 -12.77 -9.01
CA GLU A 306 -23.84 -14.22 -8.97
C GLU A 306 -22.77 -14.98 -9.79
N ILE A 307 -22.27 -16.09 -9.25
CA ILE A 307 -21.29 -16.95 -9.94
C ILE A 307 -22.04 -17.90 -10.89
N LYS A 308 -22.47 -17.37 -12.04
CA LYS A 308 -23.33 -18.08 -13.01
C LYS A 308 -22.89 -18.01 -14.47
N TYR A 309 -21.91 -17.16 -14.77
CA TYR A 309 -21.46 -16.91 -16.15
C TYR A 309 -20.53 -18.04 -16.61
N ASP A 310 -20.69 -18.52 -17.83
CA ASP A 310 -19.73 -19.47 -18.42
C ASP A 310 -18.39 -18.82 -18.74
N GLU A 311 -18.41 -17.51 -18.98
CA GLU A 311 -17.23 -16.70 -19.28
C GLU A 311 -17.49 -15.23 -18.97
N ILE A 312 -16.49 -14.56 -18.40
CA ILE A 312 -16.39 -13.11 -18.31
C ILE A 312 -15.19 -12.73 -19.18
N LYS A 313 -15.44 -12.10 -20.34
CA LYS A 313 -14.38 -11.80 -21.30
C LYS A 313 -13.47 -10.71 -20.74
N TYR A 314 -12.17 -10.93 -20.86
CA TYR A 314 -11.11 -9.97 -20.60
C TYR A 314 -10.06 -10.16 -21.68
N ASP A 315 -9.32 -9.10 -22.03
CA ASP A 315 -8.17 -9.25 -22.93
C ASP A 315 -7.05 -9.95 -22.16
N GLU A 316 -6.90 -11.26 -22.39
CA GLU A 316 -5.69 -12.00 -22.03
C GLU A 316 -4.56 -11.54 -22.94
N ASN A 317 -3.81 -10.52 -22.53
CA ASN A 317 -2.42 -10.48 -22.94
C ASN A 317 -1.68 -11.56 -22.15
N GLU A 318 -1.45 -12.68 -22.83
CA GLU A 318 -0.56 -13.76 -22.46
C GLU A 318 0.87 -13.22 -22.32
N TYR A 319 1.49 -13.47 -21.15
CA TYR A 319 2.93 -13.40 -20.82
C TYR A 319 3.85 -12.46 -21.64
N ASP A 320 4.43 -11.44 -20.97
CA ASP A 320 5.76 -10.94 -21.34
C ASP A 320 6.68 -10.91 -20.10
N GLU A 321 7.87 -11.49 -20.25
CA GLU A 321 8.97 -11.47 -19.28
C GLU A 321 9.79 -10.16 -19.37
N ASN A 322 9.42 -9.20 -20.22
CA ASN A 322 10.15 -7.94 -20.36
C ASN A 322 9.27 -6.71 -20.16
N GLU A 323 9.77 -5.82 -19.29
CA GLU A 323 9.31 -4.46 -19.08
C GLU A 323 9.36 -3.66 -20.39
N TYR A 324 8.24 -3.53 -21.10
CA TYR A 324 7.88 -2.32 -21.84
C TYR A 324 6.35 -2.22 -21.87
N GLU A 325 5.85 -1.15 -21.25
CA GLU A 325 4.45 -0.77 -21.00
C GLU A 325 3.37 -1.47 -21.85
N MET A 326 2.52 -2.25 -21.19
CA MET A 326 1.36 -2.91 -21.79
C MET A 326 0.12 -2.62 -20.92
N TYR A 327 -0.88 -1.96 -21.50
CA TYR A 327 -2.11 -1.56 -20.81
C TYR A 327 -2.75 -2.75 -20.07
N GLY A 328 -2.78 -2.69 -18.74
CA GLY A 328 -3.46 -3.68 -17.92
C GLY A 328 -4.95 -3.64 -18.23
N PHE A 329 -5.48 -4.67 -18.88
CA PHE A 329 -6.91 -4.75 -19.17
C PHE A 329 -7.68 -5.19 -17.91
N SER A 330 -8.35 -4.20 -17.35
CA SER A 330 -9.35 -4.31 -16.29
C SER A 330 -10.43 -5.35 -16.61
N ILE A 331 -11.00 -6.00 -15.59
CA ILE A 331 -12.24 -6.79 -15.74
C ILE A 331 -13.36 -5.92 -16.33
N PHE A 332 -13.39 -4.63 -15.93
CA PHE A 332 -14.32 -3.62 -16.41
C PHE A 332 -13.63 -2.64 -17.34
N GLN A 333 -14.04 -2.60 -18.59
CA GLN A 333 -13.61 -1.63 -19.58
C GLN A 333 -14.71 -0.58 -19.76
N ASP A 334 -14.38 0.67 -19.46
CA ASP A 334 -15.32 1.79 -19.43
C ASP A 334 -16.54 1.54 -18.51
N GLY A 335 -16.35 0.81 -17.41
CA GLY A 335 -17.40 0.46 -16.44
C GLY A 335 -18.23 -0.77 -16.80
N TYR A 336 -17.88 -1.48 -17.88
CA TYR A 336 -18.63 -2.64 -18.37
C TYR A 336 -17.78 -3.89 -18.50
N ALA A 337 -18.37 -5.06 -18.27
CA ALA A 337 -17.76 -6.35 -18.57
C ALA A 337 -18.71 -7.17 -19.45
N MET A 338 -18.16 -7.81 -20.49
CA MET A 338 -18.95 -8.72 -21.32
C MET A 338 -19.01 -10.12 -20.70
N VAL A 339 -20.22 -10.64 -20.54
CA VAL A 339 -20.47 -11.97 -19.95
C VAL A 339 -21.12 -12.91 -20.97
N ARG A 340 -20.96 -14.21 -20.76
CA ARG A 340 -21.58 -15.25 -21.57
C ARG A 340 -22.30 -16.29 -20.70
N ILE A 341 -23.51 -16.69 -21.13
CA ILE A 341 -24.24 -17.86 -20.63
C ILE A 341 -24.65 -18.71 -21.84
N GLY A 342 -24.21 -19.96 -21.89
CA GLY A 342 -24.31 -20.81 -23.06
C GLY A 342 -23.62 -20.17 -24.26
N GLU A 343 -24.35 -20.00 -25.36
CA GLU A 343 -23.85 -19.32 -26.56
C GLU A 343 -24.19 -17.83 -26.59
N LYS A 344 -24.93 -17.33 -25.59
CA LYS A 344 -25.44 -15.96 -25.56
C LYS A 344 -24.57 -15.04 -24.72
N ARG A 345 -24.43 -13.81 -25.16
CA ARG A 345 -23.62 -12.75 -24.56
C ARG A 345 -24.50 -11.60 -24.09
N GLY A 346 -24.00 -10.87 -23.10
CA GLY A 346 -24.58 -9.65 -22.57
C GLY A 346 -23.51 -8.84 -21.85
N PHE A 347 -23.93 -7.78 -21.18
CA PHE A 347 -23.05 -6.92 -20.40
C PHE A 347 -23.52 -6.83 -18.95
N ILE A 348 -22.55 -6.61 -18.07
CA ILE A 348 -22.79 -6.23 -16.68
C ILE A 348 -22.03 -4.93 -16.38
N ASN A 349 -22.47 -4.20 -15.37
CA ASN A 349 -21.75 -3.04 -14.83
C ASN A 349 -20.84 -3.44 -13.64
N GLU A 350 -20.08 -2.47 -13.13
CA GLU A 350 -19.19 -2.61 -11.97
C GLU A 350 -19.90 -3.01 -10.66
N GLN A 351 -21.22 -2.83 -10.59
CA GLN A 351 -22.07 -3.28 -9.48
C GLN A 351 -22.55 -4.73 -9.68
N GLY A 352 -22.18 -5.38 -10.78
CA GLY A 352 -22.58 -6.74 -11.15
C GLY A 352 -24.01 -6.89 -11.62
N GLU A 353 -24.66 -5.78 -11.94
CA GLU A 353 -26.00 -5.75 -12.50
C GLU A 353 -25.92 -6.04 -14.01
N GLU A 354 -26.77 -6.95 -14.49
CA GLU A 354 -26.96 -7.18 -15.92
C GLU A 354 -27.62 -5.94 -16.54
N ILE A 355 -26.88 -5.22 -17.39
CA ILE A 355 -27.40 -4.02 -18.06
C ILE A 355 -28.33 -4.38 -19.21
N CYS A 356 -28.20 -5.59 -19.75
CA CYS A 356 -29.06 -6.11 -20.81
C CYS A 356 -29.30 -7.61 -20.63
N GLU A 357 -30.39 -8.10 -21.20
CA GLU A 357 -30.66 -9.53 -21.27
C GLU A 357 -29.53 -10.26 -22.03
N ILE A 358 -29.03 -11.35 -21.46
CA ILE A 358 -27.98 -12.19 -22.06
C ILE A 358 -28.58 -13.04 -23.19
N LYS A 359 -28.80 -12.41 -24.35
CA LYS A 359 -29.50 -13.02 -25.51
C LYS A 359 -28.78 -12.87 -26.86
N TYR A 360 -27.68 -12.13 -26.92
CA TYR A 360 -26.99 -11.82 -28.17
C TYR A 360 -26.04 -12.96 -28.55
N ASP A 361 -26.08 -13.41 -29.81
CA ASP A 361 -25.13 -14.42 -30.32
C ASP A 361 -23.71 -13.86 -30.41
N GLU A 362 -23.60 -12.54 -30.62
CA GLU A 362 -22.33 -11.85 -30.66
C GLU A 362 -22.52 -10.37 -30.29
N ILE A 363 -21.50 -9.84 -29.63
CA ILE A 363 -21.29 -8.42 -29.39
C ILE A 363 -19.96 -8.11 -30.05
N GLU A 364 -19.98 -7.24 -31.07
CA GLU A 364 -18.80 -6.96 -31.88
C GLU A 364 -17.86 -6.02 -31.11
N TYR A 365 -16.72 -6.54 -30.69
CA TYR A 365 -15.68 -5.84 -29.94
C TYR A 365 -14.38 -5.78 -30.74
N ASN A 366 -13.78 -4.60 -30.84
CA ASN A 366 -12.58 -4.34 -31.65
C ASN A 366 -11.27 -4.31 -30.84
N GLY A 367 -11.30 -4.60 -29.54
CA GLY A 367 -10.11 -4.55 -28.68
C GLY A 367 -9.90 -3.23 -27.94
N VAL A 368 -10.72 -2.19 -28.18
CA VAL A 368 -10.43 -0.84 -27.64
C VAL A 368 -11.53 -0.26 -26.76
N TRP A 369 -12.80 -0.52 -27.07
CA TRP A 369 -13.95 -0.10 -26.26
C TRP A 369 -15.14 -1.01 -26.54
N TYR A 370 -15.99 -1.25 -25.54
CA TYR A 370 -17.25 -1.96 -25.75
C TYR A 370 -18.30 -1.07 -26.42
N PHE A 371 -18.38 0.19 -26.01
CA PHE A 371 -19.33 1.18 -26.52
C PHE A 371 -18.58 2.27 -27.28
N LYS A 372 -18.72 2.30 -28.61
CA LYS A 372 -18.16 3.39 -29.42
C LYS A 372 -19.22 4.47 -29.61
N ASN A 373 -18.92 5.70 -29.21
CA ASN A 373 -19.86 6.83 -29.25
C ASN A 373 -21.19 6.50 -28.52
N GLY A 374 -21.13 5.73 -27.43
CA GLY A 374 -22.29 5.34 -26.62
C GLY A 374 -23.07 4.11 -27.12
N TYR A 375 -22.57 3.40 -28.16
CA TYR A 375 -23.28 2.29 -28.79
C TYR A 375 -22.40 1.05 -28.95
N ALA A 376 -22.96 -0.12 -28.65
CA ALA A 376 -22.36 -1.43 -28.92
C ALA A 376 -23.12 -2.13 -30.04
N ARG A 377 -22.39 -2.78 -30.95
CA ARG A 377 -22.96 -3.57 -32.05
C ARG A 377 -23.28 -4.97 -31.57
N VAL A 378 -24.51 -5.41 -31.79
CA VAL A 378 -25.00 -6.73 -31.33
C VAL A 378 -25.58 -7.53 -32.49
N ARG A 379 -25.56 -8.86 -32.36
CA ARG A 379 -26.09 -9.79 -33.37
C ARG A 379 -27.00 -10.85 -32.74
N ILE A 380 -28.13 -11.11 -33.40
CA ILE A 380 -29.02 -12.25 -33.15
C ILE A 380 -29.27 -12.96 -34.49
N GLY A 381 -28.88 -14.23 -34.59
CA GLY A 381 -28.82 -14.98 -35.84
C GLY A 381 -27.91 -14.28 -36.85
N GLU A 382 -28.43 -14.00 -38.04
CA GLU A 382 -27.71 -13.27 -39.09
C GLU A 382 -27.92 -11.75 -39.02
N LYS A 383 -28.80 -11.28 -38.13
CA LYS A 383 -29.22 -9.89 -38.05
C LYS A 383 -28.47 -9.14 -36.96
N ARG A 384 -28.16 -7.88 -37.26
CA ARG A 384 -27.40 -6.96 -36.41
C ARG A 384 -28.24 -5.76 -36.03
N GLY A 385 -27.85 -5.14 -34.93
CA GLY A 385 -28.42 -3.90 -34.40
C GLY A 385 -27.48 -3.27 -33.39
N PHE A 386 -28.02 -2.37 -32.58
CA PHE A 386 -27.26 -1.63 -31.58
C PHE A 386 -27.96 -1.63 -30.23
N ILE A 387 -27.17 -1.65 -29.17
CA ILE A 387 -27.61 -1.30 -27.83
C ILE A 387 -26.86 -0.04 -27.37
N ASN A 388 -27.50 0.77 -26.54
CA ASN A 388 -26.83 1.89 -25.88
C ASN A 388 -26.15 1.43 -24.57
N GLU A 389 -25.44 2.34 -23.90
CA GLU A 389 -24.77 2.15 -22.60
C GLU A 389 -25.70 1.71 -21.45
N ARG A 390 -27.01 1.87 -21.61
CA ARG A 390 -28.03 1.36 -20.66
C ARG A 390 -28.52 -0.04 -21.02
N GLY A 391 -27.95 -0.66 -22.04
CA GLY A 391 -28.36 -1.96 -22.57
C GLY A 391 -29.66 -1.95 -23.38
N GLU A 392 -30.21 -0.77 -23.67
CA GLU A 392 -31.46 -0.62 -24.43
C GLU A 392 -31.19 -0.80 -25.93
N GLU A 393 -32.01 -1.61 -26.60
CA GLU A 393 -31.98 -1.72 -28.06
C GLU A 393 -32.34 -0.37 -28.70
N VAL A 394 -31.39 0.23 -29.41
CA VAL A 394 -31.56 1.53 -30.08
C VAL A 394 -32.49 1.40 -31.29
N CYS A 395 -32.50 0.20 -31.88
CA CYS A 395 -33.33 -0.16 -33.02
C CYS A 395 -33.59 -1.66 -33.02
N GLU A 396 -34.65 -2.07 -33.72
CA GLU A 396 -34.92 -3.48 -34.01
C GLU A 396 -33.71 -4.16 -34.67
N ILE A 397 -33.32 -5.33 -34.17
CA ILE A 397 -32.19 -6.12 -34.68
C ILE A 397 -32.59 -6.82 -35.98
N LYS A 398 -32.44 -6.13 -37.11
CA LYS A 398 -32.90 -6.61 -38.44
C LYS A 398 -31.94 -6.38 -39.60
N TYR A 399 -30.77 -5.79 -39.35
CA TYR A 399 -29.84 -5.38 -40.41
C TYR A 399 -28.85 -6.50 -40.77
N ASP A 400 -28.53 -6.64 -42.06
CA ASP A 400 -27.51 -7.58 -42.58
C ASP A 400 -26.07 -7.05 -42.40
N GLY A 401 -25.93 -5.79 -42.02
CA GLY A 401 -24.66 -5.13 -41.75
C GLY A 401 -24.90 -3.81 -41.04
N VAL A 402 -24.03 -3.48 -40.09
CA VAL A 402 -24.07 -2.24 -39.32
C VAL A 402 -22.65 -1.68 -39.20
N TRP A 403 -22.53 -0.37 -39.27
CA TRP A 403 -21.27 0.37 -39.05
C TRP A 403 -21.40 1.25 -37.82
N ASP A 404 -20.27 1.59 -37.21
CA ASP A 404 -20.28 2.41 -36.00
C ASP A 404 -21.01 3.75 -36.21
N PHE A 405 -21.62 4.26 -35.14
CA PHE A 405 -22.20 5.59 -35.16
C PHE A 405 -21.13 6.66 -35.37
N GLU A 406 -21.40 7.59 -36.29
CA GLU A 406 -20.61 8.80 -36.53
C GLU A 406 -21.56 9.99 -36.66
N ASN A 407 -21.36 11.04 -35.85
CA ASN A 407 -22.21 12.25 -35.85
C ASN A 407 -23.71 11.97 -35.67
N GLY A 408 -24.07 10.95 -34.87
CA GLY A 408 -25.45 10.58 -34.57
C GLY A 408 -26.14 9.69 -35.60
N TYR A 409 -25.44 9.26 -36.65
CA TYR A 409 -25.95 8.33 -37.67
C TYR A 409 -25.08 7.08 -37.74
N ALA A 410 -25.69 5.93 -38.01
CA ALA A 410 -24.98 4.68 -38.23
C ALA A 410 -25.37 4.10 -39.59
N GLY A 411 -24.38 3.74 -40.40
CA GLY A 411 -24.65 3.03 -41.63
C GLY A 411 -25.32 1.69 -41.33
N VAL A 412 -26.33 1.33 -42.13
CA VAL A 412 -27.01 0.02 -42.06
C VAL A 412 -27.21 -0.58 -43.44
N ARG A 413 -27.33 -1.91 -43.51
CA ARG A 413 -27.59 -2.65 -44.76
C ARG A 413 -28.74 -3.64 -44.59
N ILE A 414 -29.64 -3.70 -45.59
CA ILE A 414 -30.64 -4.76 -45.76
C ILE A 414 -30.59 -5.24 -47.20
N GLY A 415 -30.17 -6.49 -47.43
CA GLY A 415 -29.85 -7.05 -48.73
C GLY A 415 -28.76 -6.21 -49.42
N GLU A 416 -29.06 -5.74 -50.63
CA GLU A 416 -28.18 -4.85 -51.40
C GLU A 416 -28.35 -3.36 -51.06
N LYS A 417 -29.38 -3.00 -50.27
CA LYS A 417 -29.67 -1.61 -49.93
C LYS A 417 -28.86 -1.16 -48.72
N ARG A 418 -28.30 0.04 -48.80
CA ARG A 418 -27.60 0.72 -47.69
C ARG A 418 -28.34 2.00 -47.32
N GLY A 419 -28.28 2.37 -46.05
CA GLY A 419 -28.90 3.59 -45.52
C GLY A 419 -28.23 4.01 -44.21
N PHE A 420 -28.83 5.01 -43.56
CA PHE A 420 -28.46 5.50 -42.23
C PHE A 420 -29.69 5.51 -41.32
#